data_AF-A0A1N7GQL4-F1
#
_entry.id   AF-A0A1N7GQL4-F1
#
_cell.length_a   1.000
_cell.length_b   1.000
_cell.length_c   1.000
_cell.angle_alpha   90.00
_cell.angle_beta   90.00
_cell.angle_gamma   90.00
#
_symmetry.space_group_name_H-M   'P 1'
#
loop_
_entity.id
_entity.type
_entity.pdbx_description
1 polymer ?
#
loop_
_entity_poly.entity_id
_entity_poly.type
_entity_poly.pdbx_seq_one_letter_code
_entity_poly.pdbx_strand_id
1 'polypeptide(L)'
;MANVAERHDTDARRSGASRTPDLLGSIRRIAGITPDRVLTGYGISSVTYRELAATIEQMIPVTRSQQMDDRAAAVAAVFACLPLLGSESSTAVVASVIDRALAQIRHDAVELDSAMVPRTRTLAERTGEIDLRVIANRLSPA
;
A
#
# COMPACT_ATOMS: atom_id res chain seq x y z
N MET A 1 -38.25 -38.72 -6.82
CA MET A 1 -37.57 -38.25 -5.59
C MET A 1 -36.15 -38.79 -5.61
N ALA A 2 -35.17 -37.98 -5.19
CA ALA A 2 -33.71 -38.06 -5.43
C ALA A 2 -33.29 -37.51 -6.83
N ASN A 3 -32.32 -36.61 -7.02
CA ASN A 3 -31.37 -35.93 -6.15
C ASN A 3 -31.07 -34.54 -6.75
N VAL A 4 -31.32 -33.47 -6.00
CA VAL A 4 -30.87 -32.09 -6.30
C VAL A 4 -29.79 -31.76 -5.28
N ALA A 5 -28.59 -32.32 -5.46
CA ALA A 5 -27.52 -32.19 -4.47
C ALA A 5 -26.10 -32.17 -5.08
N GLU A 6 -25.95 -31.76 -6.34
CA GLU A 6 -24.63 -31.72 -7.00
C GLU A 6 -24.40 -30.44 -7.82
N ARG A 7 -24.83 -29.28 -7.32
CA ARG A 7 -24.55 -28.00 -8.01
C ARG A 7 -23.94 -26.90 -7.14
N HIS A 8 -23.41 -27.22 -5.96
CA HIS A 8 -22.99 -26.18 -5.02
C HIS A 8 -21.60 -26.37 -4.40
N ASP A 9 -20.61 -26.86 -5.16
CA ASP A 9 -19.24 -27.02 -4.60
C ASP A 9 -18.08 -26.60 -5.51
N THR A 10 -18.34 -25.89 -6.61
CA THR A 10 -17.27 -25.46 -7.53
C THR A 10 -16.95 -23.95 -7.50
N ASP A 11 -17.67 -23.14 -6.72
CA ASP A 11 -17.38 -21.69 -6.61
C ASP A 11 -16.32 -21.34 -5.56
N ALA A 12 -15.96 -22.25 -4.66
CA ALA A 12 -14.97 -21.99 -3.61
C ALA A 12 -13.51 -21.87 -4.14
N ARG A 13 -13.25 -22.16 -5.42
CA ARG A 13 -11.91 -22.07 -6.04
C ARG A 13 -11.75 -20.89 -7.00
N ARG A 14 -12.77 -20.03 -7.15
CA ARG A 14 -12.74 -18.83 -8.00
C ARG A 14 -12.85 -17.53 -7.20
N SER A 15 -12.21 -17.48 -6.04
CA SER A 15 -11.84 -16.20 -5.41
C SER A 15 -10.34 -16.16 -5.19
N GLY A 16 -9.60 -16.29 -6.30
CA GLY A 16 -8.37 -15.52 -6.45
C GLY A 16 -8.78 -14.06 -6.46
N ALA A 17 -9.14 -13.53 -5.29
CA ALA A 17 -9.43 -12.13 -5.10
C ALA A 17 -8.29 -11.38 -5.75
N SER A 18 -8.61 -10.60 -6.78
CA SER A 18 -7.73 -9.53 -7.24
C SER A 18 -7.30 -8.82 -5.97
N ARG A 19 -6.06 -9.06 -5.50
CA ARG A 19 -5.51 -8.42 -4.30
C ARG A 19 -5.22 -6.99 -4.70
N THR A 20 -6.25 -6.24 -5.06
CA THR A 20 -6.18 -4.81 -5.03
C THR A 20 -6.09 -4.49 -3.54
N PRO A 21 -4.93 -4.06 -3.04
CA PRO A 21 -4.77 -3.85 -1.61
C PRO A 21 -5.82 -2.82 -1.17
N ASP A 22 -6.52 -3.12 -0.07
CA ASP A 22 -7.41 -2.16 0.60
C ASP A 22 -6.62 -0.87 0.85
N LEU A 23 -7.06 0.21 0.21
CA LEU A 23 -6.37 1.50 0.23
C LEU A 23 -6.31 2.06 1.65
N LEU A 24 -7.43 2.02 2.39
CA LEU A 24 -7.48 2.57 3.74
C LEU A 24 -6.68 1.69 4.70
N GLY A 25 -6.78 0.37 4.56
CA GLY A 25 -5.95 -0.57 5.30
C GLY A 25 -4.45 -0.34 5.09
N SER A 26 -4.03 -0.06 3.84
CA SER A 26 -2.65 0.27 3.50
C SER A 26 -2.20 1.58 4.14
N ILE A 27 -3.01 2.63 4.06
CA ILE A 27 -2.69 3.93 4.68
C ILE A 27 -2.56 3.81 6.19
N ARG A 28 -3.49 3.13 6.87
CA ARG A 28 -3.45 2.88 8.31
C ARG A 28 -2.21 2.10 8.72
N ARG A 29 -1.86 1.07 7.94
CA ARG A 29 -0.68 0.24 8.20
C ARG A 29 0.62 1.07 8.07
N ILE A 30 0.76 1.84 6.99
CA ILE A 30 1.92 2.71 6.79
C ILE A 30 1.99 3.74 7.91
N ALA A 31 0.88 4.40 8.25
CA ALA A 31 0.82 5.37 9.34
C ALA A 31 1.23 4.79 10.71
N GLY A 32 0.94 3.52 10.96
CA GLY A 32 1.35 2.83 12.18
C GLY A 32 2.86 2.55 12.29
N ILE A 33 3.59 2.55 11.16
CA ILE A 33 5.01 2.18 11.11
C ILE A 33 5.89 3.39 10.82
N THR A 34 5.46 4.26 9.90
CA THR A 34 6.17 5.48 9.48
C THR A 34 5.25 6.71 9.55
N PRO A 35 4.72 7.07 10.73
CA PRO A 35 3.72 8.13 10.88
C PRO A 35 4.17 9.49 10.34
N ASP A 36 5.43 9.86 10.52
CA ASP A 36 6.00 11.16 10.13
C ASP A 36 6.50 11.22 8.69
N ARG A 37 6.40 10.12 7.94
CA ARG A 37 6.80 10.12 6.54
C ARG A 37 5.86 11.04 5.77
N VAL A 38 6.45 11.99 5.05
CA VAL A 38 5.72 12.88 4.14
C VAL A 38 5.22 12.06 2.95
N LEU A 39 3.91 12.11 2.72
CA LEU A 39 3.26 11.46 1.60
C LEU A 39 3.28 12.34 0.35
N THR A 40 2.82 13.58 0.49
CA THR A 40 2.68 14.53 -0.62
C THR A 40 2.70 15.96 -0.08
N GLY A 41 2.89 16.93 -0.97
CA GLY A 41 2.86 18.34 -0.64
C GLY A 41 2.44 19.19 -1.82
N TYR A 42 1.93 20.38 -1.50
CA TYR A 42 1.51 21.37 -2.48
C TYR A 42 1.68 22.78 -1.88
N GLY A 43 2.41 23.64 -2.60
CA GLY A 43 2.81 24.95 -2.09
C GLY A 43 3.73 24.82 -0.87
N ILE A 44 3.37 25.50 0.23
CA ILE A 44 4.12 25.48 1.50
C ILE A 44 3.66 24.37 2.46
N SER A 45 2.62 23.60 2.07
CA SER A 45 2.01 22.59 2.93
C SER A 45 2.40 21.18 2.50
N SER A 46 2.60 20.31 3.48
CA SER A 46 2.87 18.88 3.29
C SER A 46 1.93 18.05 4.15
N VAL A 47 1.65 16.84 3.72
CA VAL A 47 0.82 15.87 4.45
C VAL A 47 1.66 14.65 4.80
N THR A 48 1.64 14.29 6.07
CA THR A 48 2.22 13.04 6.58
C THR A 48 1.20 11.90 6.58
N TYR A 49 1.66 10.65 6.68
CA TYR A 49 0.76 9.50 6.80
C TYR A 49 -0.10 9.56 8.07
N ARG A 50 0.43 10.07 9.18
CA ARG A 50 -0.31 10.28 10.43
C ARG A 50 -1.48 11.23 10.23
N GLU A 51 -1.22 12.40 9.64
CA GLU A 51 -2.24 13.42 9.38
C GLU A 51 -3.28 12.89 8.41
N LEU A 52 -2.87 12.24 7.32
CA LEU A 52 -3.80 11.66 6.36
C LEU A 52 -4.71 10.61 7.02
N ALA A 53 -4.14 9.69 7.80
CA ALA A 53 -4.91 8.64 8.46
C ALA A 53 -5.94 9.23 9.44
N ALA A 54 -5.53 10.20 10.27
CA ALA A 54 -6.43 10.87 11.20
C ALA A 54 -7.58 11.58 10.49
N THR A 55 -7.29 12.27 9.37
CA THR A 55 -8.31 12.96 8.58
C THR A 55 -9.24 11.98 7.87
N ILE A 56 -8.73 10.86 7.36
CA ILE A 56 -9.56 9.80 6.75
C ILE A 56 -10.62 9.29 7.73
N GLU A 57 -10.27 9.05 9.00
CA GLU A 57 -11.25 8.60 10.00
C GLU A 57 -12.40 9.59 10.18
N GLN A 58 -12.13 10.89 10.02
CA GLN A 58 -13.14 11.94 10.06
C GLN A 58 -14.00 12.00 8.79
N MET A 59 -13.43 11.62 7.63
CA MET A 59 -14.12 11.65 6.33
C MET A 59 -14.98 10.41 6.08
N ILE A 60 -14.63 9.24 6.64
CA ILE A 60 -15.34 7.98 6.42
C ILE A 60 -16.87 8.08 6.66
N PRO A 61 -17.36 8.68 7.76
CA PRO A 61 -18.80 8.80 7.96
C PRO A 61 -19.49 9.64 6.88
N VAL A 62 -18.83 10.71 6.43
CA VAL A 62 -19.35 11.67 5.44
C VAL A 62 -19.37 11.07 4.04
N THR A 63 -18.36 10.30 3.67
CA THR A 63 -18.29 9.67 2.34
C THR A 63 -19.23 8.47 2.25
N ARG A 64 -19.35 7.69 3.33
CA ARG A 64 -20.30 6.57 3.39
C ARG A 64 -21.76 7.02 3.36
N SER A 65 -22.10 8.12 4.02
CA SER A 65 -23.47 8.67 3.95
C SER A 65 -23.84 9.13 2.54
N GLN A 66 -22.83 9.48 1.73
CA GLN A 66 -22.96 9.83 0.31
C GLN A 66 -22.75 8.65 -0.64
N GLN A 67 -22.66 7.41 -0.13
CA GLN A 67 -22.43 6.19 -0.91
C GLN A 67 -21.17 6.26 -1.79
N MET A 68 -20.14 6.98 -1.32
CA MET A 68 -18.87 7.10 -2.03
C MET A 68 -17.88 6.02 -1.56
N ASP A 69 -17.00 5.62 -2.49
CA ASP A 69 -15.95 4.64 -2.22
C ASP A 69 -14.88 5.16 -1.25
N ASP A 70 -14.13 4.24 -0.65
CA ASP A 70 -12.98 4.53 0.20
C ASP A 70 -11.91 5.43 -0.45
N ARG A 71 -11.81 5.37 -1.78
CA ARG A 71 -10.96 6.28 -2.56
C ARG A 71 -11.39 7.74 -2.40
N ALA A 72 -12.68 8.00 -2.34
CA ALA A 72 -13.20 9.35 -2.11
C ALA A 72 -12.83 9.87 -0.72
N ALA A 73 -12.83 9.01 0.30
CA ALA A 73 -12.37 9.38 1.65
C ALA A 73 -10.90 9.77 1.67
N ALA A 74 -10.04 9.01 0.98
CA ALA A 74 -8.62 9.35 0.86
C ALA A 74 -8.42 10.68 0.11
N VAL A 75 -9.13 10.90 -1.01
CA VAL A 75 -9.04 12.15 -1.78
C VAL A 75 -9.56 13.34 -0.98
N ALA A 76 -10.73 13.21 -0.34
CA ALA A 76 -11.30 14.25 0.51
C ALA A 76 -10.34 14.60 1.66
N ALA A 77 -9.71 13.61 2.26
CA ALA A 77 -8.70 13.83 3.29
C ALA A 77 -7.47 14.58 2.77
N VAL A 78 -7.00 14.28 1.55
CA VAL A 78 -5.90 15.05 0.93
C VAL A 78 -6.30 16.52 0.74
N PHE A 79 -7.51 16.80 0.26
CA PHE A 79 -7.99 18.18 0.13
C PHE A 79 -8.15 18.90 1.48
N ALA A 80 -8.61 18.19 2.51
CA ALA A 80 -8.71 18.76 3.85
C ALA A 80 -7.32 19.09 4.44
N CYS A 81 -6.30 18.27 4.17
CA CYS A 81 -4.93 18.53 4.60
C CYS A 81 -4.19 19.56 3.71
N LEU A 82 -4.60 19.73 2.46
CA LEU A 82 -4.02 20.67 1.49
C LEU A 82 -5.08 21.65 0.98
N PRO A 83 -5.57 22.60 1.79
CA PRO A 83 -6.67 23.48 1.40
C PRO A 83 -6.34 24.36 0.20
N LEU A 84 -5.06 24.73 -0.01
CA LEU A 84 -4.61 25.45 -1.20
C LEU A 84 -4.85 24.66 -2.49
N LEU A 85 -4.80 23.33 -2.43
CA LEU A 85 -5.09 22.47 -3.58
C LEU A 85 -6.57 22.57 -3.99
N GLY A 86 -7.48 22.80 -3.04
CA GLY A 86 -8.91 23.01 -3.32
C GLY A 86 -9.21 24.35 -4.00
N SER A 87 -8.27 25.30 -3.93
CA SER A 87 -8.37 26.60 -4.61
C SER A 87 -7.59 26.63 -5.94
N GLU A 88 -6.93 25.54 -6.31
CA GLU A 88 -6.19 25.45 -7.56
C GLU A 88 -7.15 25.42 -8.75
N SER A 89 -6.89 26.30 -9.71
CA SER A 89 -7.68 26.46 -10.93
C SER A 89 -7.34 25.41 -12.00
N SER A 90 -6.10 24.92 -11.99
CA SER A 90 -5.63 23.93 -12.94
C SER A 90 -5.99 22.52 -12.48
N THR A 91 -7.00 21.94 -13.11
CA THR A 91 -7.43 20.55 -12.85
C THR A 91 -6.32 19.53 -13.11
N ALA A 92 -5.41 19.82 -14.06
CA ALA A 92 -4.25 18.99 -14.35
C ALA A 92 -3.24 18.96 -13.17
N VAL A 93 -3.05 20.09 -12.49
CA VAL A 93 -2.19 20.17 -11.30
C VAL A 93 -2.82 19.40 -10.15
N VAL A 94 -4.11 19.59 -9.90
CA VAL A 94 -4.86 18.85 -8.88
C VAL A 94 -4.75 17.34 -9.11
N ALA A 95 -5.06 16.88 -10.33
CA ALA A 95 -4.94 15.47 -10.70
C ALA A 95 -3.52 14.94 -10.48
N SER A 96 -2.50 15.69 -10.90
CA SER A 96 -1.10 15.30 -10.71
C SER A 96 -0.72 15.11 -9.23
N VAL A 97 -1.19 16.00 -8.35
CA VAL A 97 -0.92 15.90 -6.90
C VAL A 97 -1.60 14.67 -6.30
N ILE A 98 -2.87 14.43 -6.65
CA ILE A 98 -3.63 13.27 -6.17
C ILE A 98 -3.02 11.96 -6.72
N ASP A 99 -2.68 11.91 -8.00
CA ASP A 99 -2.08 10.74 -8.63
C ASP A 99 -0.72 10.41 -8.01
N ARG A 100 0.12 11.43 -7.76
CA ARG A 100 1.39 11.26 -7.04
C ARG A 100 1.16 10.71 -5.64
N ALA A 101 0.20 11.23 -4.89
CA ALA A 101 -0.11 10.73 -3.54
C ALA A 101 -0.56 9.27 -3.57
N LEU A 102 -1.49 8.91 -4.47
CA LEU A 102 -1.96 7.53 -4.62
C LEU A 102 -0.85 6.59 -5.10
N ALA A 103 0.04 7.04 -5.98
CA ALA A 103 1.19 6.27 -6.41
C ALA A 103 2.18 6.03 -5.26
N GLN A 104 2.45 7.05 -4.45
CA GLN A 104 3.32 6.95 -3.29
C GLN A 104 2.76 5.97 -2.24
N ILE A 105 1.45 6.01 -1.96
CA ILE A 105 0.80 5.04 -1.06
C ILE A 105 0.99 3.60 -1.56
N ARG A 106 0.79 3.36 -2.86
CA ARG A 106 1.01 2.02 -3.43
C ARG A 106 2.47 1.58 -3.32
N HIS A 107 3.40 2.48 -3.65
CA HIS A 107 4.83 2.22 -3.54
C HIS A 107 5.22 1.84 -2.11
N ASP A 108 4.77 2.62 -1.14
CA ASP A 108 5.15 2.46 0.27
C ASP A 108 4.48 1.23 0.91
N ALA A 109 3.27 0.87 0.44
CA ALA A 109 2.64 -0.39 0.82
C ALA A 109 3.45 -1.60 0.32
N VAL A 110 3.92 -1.56 -0.93
CA VAL A 110 4.76 -2.63 -1.51
C VAL A 110 6.13 -2.70 -0.84
N GLU A 111 6.75 -1.55 -0.56
CA GLU A 111 8.01 -1.45 0.17
C GLU A 111 7.88 -2.07 1.55
N LEU A 112 6.81 -1.75 2.27
CA LEU A 112 6.53 -2.29 3.59
C LEU A 112 6.29 -3.80 3.54
N ASP A 113 5.46 -4.28 2.61
CA ASP A 113 5.21 -5.71 2.45
C ASP A 113 6.52 -6.46 2.14
N SER A 114 7.40 -5.88 1.33
CA SER A 114 8.72 -6.44 1.00
C SER A 114 9.68 -6.44 2.19
N ALA A 115 9.61 -5.45 3.07
CA ALA A 115 10.40 -5.38 4.29
C ALA A 115 9.92 -6.36 5.37
N MET A 116 8.64 -6.72 5.36
CA MET A 116 8.01 -7.64 6.32
C MET A 116 8.14 -9.12 5.92
N VAL A 117 8.54 -9.45 4.69
CA VAL A 117 8.92 -10.84 4.35
C VAL A 117 10.19 -11.18 5.13
N PRO A 118 10.19 -12.22 6.00
CA PRO A 118 11.41 -12.71 6.59
C PRO A 118 12.33 -13.10 5.45
N ARG A 119 13.41 -12.34 5.24
CA ARG A 119 14.50 -12.79 4.37
C ARG A 119 14.96 -14.09 4.97
N THR A 120 14.59 -15.21 4.34
CA THR A 120 15.08 -16.53 4.72
C THR A 120 16.59 -16.39 4.79
N ARG A 121 17.12 -16.35 6.02
CA ARG A 121 18.54 -16.43 6.25
C ARG A 121 18.91 -17.73 5.56
N THR A 122 19.69 -17.66 4.49
CA THR A 122 20.34 -18.84 3.93
C THR A 122 21.24 -19.34 5.04
N LEU A 123 20.68 -20.17 5.90
CA LEU A 123 21.38 -20.86 6.95
C LEU A 123 22.20 -21.85 6.15
N ALA A 124 23.46 -21.49 5.89
CA ALA A 124 24.45 -22.43 5.42
C ALA A 124 24.32 -23.65 6.36
N GLU A 125 23.75 -24.72 5.82
CA GLU A 125 23.50 -25.92 6.58
C GLU A 125 24.82 -26.32 7.21
N ARG A 126 24.78 -26.47 8.53
CA ARG A 126 25.87 -27.00 9.34
C ARG A 126 26.10 -28.46 8.93
N THR A 127 26.83 -28.67 7.86
CA THR A 127 27.68 -29.82 7.64
C THR A 127 29.02 -29.24 7.24
N GLY A 128 30.01 -29.45 8.12
CA GLY A 128 31.31 -28.81 8.06
C GLY A 128 32.16 -29.32 6.90
N GLU A 129 31.84 -28.87 5.71
CA GLU A 129 32.72 -28.95 4.55
C GLU A 129 32.77 -27.55 3.95
N ILE A 130 33.90 -26.87 4.17
CA ILE A 130 34.19 -25.62 3.49
C ILE A 130 34.23 -25.95 2.00
N ASP A 131 33.23 -25.48 1.25
CA ASP A 131 33.22 -25.65 -0.20
C ASP A 131 34.32 -24.78 -0.82
N LEU A 132 35.51 -25.38 -0.97
CA LEU A 132 36.70 -24.74 -1.53
C LEU A 132 36.45 -24.22 -2.97
N ARG A 133 35.39 -24.66 -3.65
CA ARG A 133 35.01 -24.16 -4.99
C ARG A 133 34.51 -22.72 -4.92
N VAL A 134 33.81 -22.33 -3.85
CA VAL A 134 33.31 -20.96 -3.65
C VAL A 134 34.46 -19.99 -3.34
N ILE A 135 35.49 -20.47 -2.64
CA ILE A 135 36.70 -19.69 -2.35
C ILE A 135 37.56 -19.55 -3.62
N ALA A 136 37.73 -20.63 -4.40
CA ALA A 136 38.47 -20.57 -5.66
C ALA A 136 37.83 -19.59 -6.67
N ASN A 137 36.50 -19.50 -6.72
CA ASN A 137 35.80 -18.58 -7.62
C ASN A 137 35.93 -17.10 -7.21
N ARG A 138 36.33 -16.81 -5.96
CA ARG A 138 36.60 -15.44 -5.48
C ARG A 138 38.07 -15.02 -5.61
N LEU A 139 38.98 -15.98 -5.84
CA LEU A 139 40.42 -15.75 -5.94
C LEU A 139 40.95 -15.82 -7.38
N SER A 140 40.11 -16.20 -8.35
CA SER A 140 40.45 -16.11 -9.77
C SER A 140 39.91 -14.79 -10.36
N PRO A 141 40.72 -13.72 -10.45
CA PRO A 141 40.46 -12.69 -11.43
C PRO A 141 40.81 -13.29 -12.81
N ALA A 142 39.81 -13.49 -13.64
CA ALA A 142 39.97 -13.52 -15.09
C ALA A 142 39.28 -12.27 -15.64
#